data_AF-A0A937HA59-F1
#
_entry.id   AF-A0A937HA59-F1
#
_cell.length_a   1.000
_cell.length_b   1.000
_cell.length_c   1.000
_cell.angle_alpha   90.00
_cell.angle_beta   90.00
_cell.angle_gamma   90.00
#
_symmetry.space_group_name_H-M   'P 1'
#
loop_
_entity.id
_entity.type
_entity.pdbx_description
1 polymer ?
#
loop_
_entity_poly.entity_id
_entity_poly.type
_entity_poly.pdbx_seq_one_letter_code
_entity_poly.pdbx_strand_id
1 'polypeptide(L)' 'MKKFLIVGLGNVGDEYIGTRHNIGFDILDNLISNFEGDFKDE' A
#
# COMPACT_ATOMS: atom_id res chain seq x y z
N MET A 1 -15.92 -14.02 -12.98
CA MET A 1 -14.65 -13.70 -12.28
C MET A 1 -14.96 -13.20 -10.88
N LYS A 2 -14.21 -13.65 -9.88
CA LYS A 2 -14.26 -13.04 -8.54
C LYS A 2 -13.47 -11.74 -8.57
N LYS A 3 -14.02 -10.68 -7.97
CA LYS A 3 -13.29 -9.46 -7.67
C LYS A 3 -12.61 -9.64 -6.32
N PHE A 4 -11.40 -9.12 -6.18
CA PHE A 4 -10.67 -9.07 -4.92
C PHE A 4 -10.56 -7.62 -4.47
N LEU A 5 -10.57 -7.41 -3.15
CA LEU A 5 -10.22 -6.14 -2.53
C LEU A 5 -8.98 -6.40 -1.69
N ILE A 6 -7.90 -5.67 -1.99
CA ILE A 6 -6.63 -5.72 -1.28
C ILE A 6 -6.48 -4.37 -0.59
N VAL A 7 -6.20 -4.37 0.72
CA VAL A 7 -6.08 -3.15 1.53
C VAL A 7 -4.79 -3.23 2.34
N GLY A 8 -4.00 -2.17 2.29
CA GLY A 8 -2.83 -1.95 3.16
C GLY A 8 -3.23 -1.00 4.28
N LEU A 9 -3.06 -1.43 5.52
CA LEU A 9 -3.30 -0.59 6.70
C LEU A 9 -2.00 0.07 7.17
N GLY A 10 -2.11 1.28 7.70
CA GLY A 10 -1.01 2.07 8.23
C GLY A 10 -1.47 3.43 8.72
N ASN A 11 -0.55 4.20 9.30
CA ASN A 11 -0.76 5.59 9.68
C ASN A 11 -0.18 6.54 8.62
N VAL A 12 -0.81 7.69 8.41
CA VAL A 12 -0.32 8.74 7.49
C VAL A 12 0.70 9.63 8.19
N GLY A 13 1.71 10.11 7.46
CA GLY A 13 2.78 10.99 7.97
C GLY A 13 4.16 10.34 7.91
N ASP A 14 5.20 11.16 7.68
CA ASP A 14 6.59 10.71 7.51
C ASP A 14 7.15 10.04 8.78
N GLU A 15 6.62 10.38 9.96
CA GLU A 15 7.02 9.81 11.24
C GLU A 15 6.70 8.31 11.37
N TYR A 16 5.83 7.77 10.51
CA TYR A 16 5.43 6.36 10.53
C TYR A 16 6.15 5.50 9.48
N ILE A 17 6.98 6.10 8.63
CA ILE A 17 7.76 5.39 7.60
C ILE A 17 8.66 4.35 8.26
N GLY A 18 8.61 3.11 7.75
CA GLY A 18 9.42 1.99 8.24
C GLY A 18 9.00 1.43 9.61
N THR A 19 7.90 1.92 10.21
CA THR A 19 7.35 1.30 11.41
C THR A 19 6.64 -0.02 11.06
N ARG A 20 6.66 -0.99 11.98
CA ARG A 20 5.97 -2.28 11.76
C ARG A 20 4.46 -2.11 11.52
N HIS A 21 3.87 -1.03 12.02
CA HIS A 21 2.44 -0.73 11.85
C HIS A 21 2.10 -0.34 10.40
N ASN A 22 3.09 0.15 9.63
CA ASN A 22 2.94 0.62 8.26
C ASN A 22 3.37 -0.41 7.20
N ILE A 23 3.66 -1.65 7.59
CA ILE A 23 4.05 -2.71 6.64
C ILE A 23 2.98 -2.95 5.55
N GLY A 24 1.72 -2.63 5.83
CA GLY A 24 0.65 -2.69 4.85
C GLY A 24 0.87 -1.73 3.66
N PHE A 25 1.40 -0.53 3.91
CA PHE A 25 1.75 0.43 2.85
C PHE A 25 2.95 -0.06 2.05
N ASP A 26 4.02 -0.50 2.72
CA ASP A 26 5.22 -1.03 2.06
C ASP A 26 4.91 -2.20 1.12
N ILE A 27 3.99 -3.09 1.52
CA ILE A 27 3.52 -4.21 0.69
C ILE A 27 2.75 -3.71 -0.54
N LEU A 28 1.88 -2.71 -0.40
CA LEU A 28 1.13 -2.17 -1.53
C LEU A 28 2.05 -1.49 -2.53
N ASP A 29 3.03 -0.71 -2.07
CA ASP A 29 4.03 -0.07 -2.93
C ASP A 29 4.80 -1.12 -3.75
N ASN A 30 5.26 -2.20 -3.09
CA ASN A 30 5.95 -3.28 -3.77
C ASN A 30 5.04 -4.03 -4.75
N LEU A 31 3.80 -4.31 -4.35
CA LEU A 31 2.82 -4.99 -5.19
C LEU A 31 2.58 -4.20 -6.47
N ILE A 32 2.27 -2.91 -6.34
CA ILE A 32 1.94 -2.03 -7.48
C ILE A 32 3.14 -1.86 -8.40
N SER A 33 4.35 -1.73 -7.85
CA SER A 33 5.60 -1.68 -8.63
C SER A 33 5.79 -2.93 -9.51
N ASN A 34 5.48 -4.11 -8.98
CA ASN A 34 5.57 -5.37 -9.75
C ASN A 34 4.51 -5.51 -10.85
N PHE A 35 3.42 -4.75 -10.78
CA PHE A 35 2.32 -4.76 -11.75
C PHE A 35 2.31 -3.52 -12.66
N GLU A 36 3.34 -2.67 -12.61
CA GLU A 36 3.40 -1.39 -13.34
C GLU A 36 2.15 -0.53 -13.12
N GLY A 37 1.59 -0.57 -11.90
CA GLY A 37 0.44 0.25 -11.53
C GLY A 37 0.86 1.58 -10.91
N ASP A 38 -0.12 2.46 -10.74
CA ASP A 38 0.03 3.72 -10.01
C ASP A 38 -1.15 3.93 -9.07
N PHE A 39 -0.89 4.53 -7.91
CA PHE A 39 -1.96 5.07 -7.08
C PHE A 39 -2.59 6.29 -7.78
N LYS A 40 -3.88 6.49 -7.55
CA LYS A 40 -4.61 7.66 -8.03
C LYS A 40 -5.23 8.34 -6.83
N ASP A 41 -5.05 9.66 -6.77
CA ASP A 41 -5.87 10.51 -5.94
C ASP A 41 -7.30 10.56 -6.53
N GLU A 42 -8.28 10.76 -5.66
CA GLU A 42 -9.67 11.02 -6.09
C GLU A 42 -9.83 12.43 -6.70
#